data_AF-A0A0R1XQ56-F1
#
_entry.id   AF-A0A0R1XQ56-F1
#
_cell.length_a   1.000
_cell.length_b   1.000
_cell.length_c   1.000
_cell.angle_alpha   90.00
_cell.angle_beta   90.00
_cell.angle_gamma   90.00
#
_symmetry.space_group_name_H-M   'P 1'
#
loop_
_entity.id
_entity.type
_entity.pdbx_description
1 polymer ?
#
loop_
_entity_poly.entity_id
_entity_poly.type
_entity_poly.pdbx_seq_one_letter_code
_entity_poly.pdbx_strand_id
1 'polypeptide(L)'
;MSYLIADQVGRLAQLSPDDLVNKMLPPDSTHNFEEQRSWRESLYRLIQIVNTSGLSDLWLIAEYSLIGTHRIDAIICGFSRLFGRPLALIVESKQWNKIGDGGTQHADQVKMNFANEYRMHPVAQMFQYEHQLEANHSVVKAGNIQLAVLAFMHNLPESQKPKLFTDEYRAFAQYAHLVFVKDDEARLTHYLGSLFKKCSGEQTAKQFLAGHYELSRADFFGITKILQRKDNAVMLANQIEVSLAFDQLCAEFKKNPRHMAMIIQGSAGTGKTIVGLHLEYLAVQRHLIPLRRTIFTFAKSRMLHNILGHVNAGGKM
;
A
#
# COMPACT_ATOMS: atom_id res chain seq x y z
N MET A 1 8.55 5.88 7.26
CA MET A 1 7.31 5.15 6.95
C MET A 1 6.49 5.09 8.21
N SER A 2 5.17 5.20 8.10
CA SER A 2 4.26 5.15 9.24
C SER A 2 3.58 3.79 9.33
N TYR A 3 3.57 3.24 10.54
CA TYR A 3 2.69 2.18 11.00
C TYR A 3 2.14 2.64 12.36
N LEU A 4 0.98 2.14 12.79
CA LEU A 4 0.43 2.54 14.10
C LEU A 4 0.94 1.65 15.23
N ILE A 5 1.16 0.37 14.96
CA ILE A 5 1.66 -0.58 15.96
C ILE A 5 2.55 -1.63 15.31
N ALA A 6 3.61 -2.03 16.01
CA ALA A 6 4.45 -3.17 15.66
C ALA A 6 4.85 -3.85 16.98
N ASP A 7 4.34 -5.06 17.22
CA ASP A 7 4.53 -5.74 18.50
C ASP A 7 4.37 -7.27 18.35
N GLN A 8 4.79 -8.02 19.36
CA GLN A 8 4.59 -9.46 19.44
C GLN A 8 3.11 -9.78 19.62
N VAL A 9 2.59 -10.76 18.87
CA VAL A 9 1.18 -11.14 18.87
C VAL A 9 0.68 -11.50 20.27
N GLY A 10 1.46 -12.27 21.03
CA GLY A 10 1.09 -12.67 22.40
C GLY A 10 0.90 -11.50 23.36
N ARG A 11 1.66 -10.41 23.19
CA ARG A 11 1.47 -9.17 23.97
C ARG A 11 0.23 -8.41 23.54
N LEU A 12 -0.02 -8.33 22.24
CA LEU A 12 -1.23 -7.70 21.71
C LEU A 12 -2.50 -8.46 22.11
N ALA A 13 -2.43 -9.78 22.21
CA ALA A 13 -3.57 -10.63 22.58
C ALA A 13 -4.01 -10.46 24.04
N GLN A 14 -3.19 -9.85 24.90
CA GLN A 14 -3.53 -9.53 26.29
C GLN A 14 -4.35 -8.23 26.43
N LEU A 15 -4.38 -7.40 25.39
CA LEU A 15 -5.14 -6.15 25.39
C LEU A 15 -6.63 -6.45 25.25
N SER A 16 -7.50 -5.65 25.87
CA SER A 16 -8.91 -5.62 25.49
C SER A 16 -9.06 -4.97 24.10
N PRO A 17 -10.20 -5.16 23.40
CA PRO A 17 -10.45 -4.47 22.13
C PRO A 17 -10.33 -2.94 22.24
N ASP A 18 -10.74 -2.36 23.38
CA ASP A 18 -10.64 -0.91 23.63
C ASP A 18 -9.20 -0.48 23.90
N ASP A 19 -8.43 -1.28 24.65
CA ASP A 19 -7.01 -0.99 24.87
C ASP A 19 -6.19 -1.09 23.58
N LEU A 20 -6.54 -2.02 22.69
CA LEU A 20 -5.93 -2.10 21.36
C LEU A 20 -6.18 -0.83 20.55
N VAL A 21 -7.44 -0.35 20.52
CA VAL A 21 -7.79 0.91 19.85
C VAL A 21 -7.01 2.06 20.49
N ASN A 22 -7.04 2.19 21.81
CA ASN A 22 -6.33 3.26 22.54
C ASN A 22 -4.83 3.25 22.27
N LYS A 23 -4.22 2.07 22.15
CA LYS A 23 -2.79 1.94 21.80
C LYS A 23 -2.48 2.38 20.37
N MET A 24 -3.44 2.28 19.45
CA MET A 24 -3.30 2.69 18.05
C MET A 24 -3.69 4.15 17.79
N LEU A 25 -4.41 4.80 18.71
CA LEU A 25 -4.80 6.20 18.60
C LEU A 25 -3.58 7.13 18.74
N PRO A 26 -3.26 7.95 17.73
CA PRO A 26 -2.37 9.10 17.86
C PRO A 26 -2.87 10.09 18.94
N PRO A 27 -1.96 10.86 19.57
CA PRO A 27 -2.32 11.80 20.63
C PRO A 27 -3.31 12.92 20.24
N ASP A 28 -3.35 13.33 18.96
CA ASP A 28 -4.02 14.58 18.50
C ASP A 28 -5.16 14.35 17.48
N SER A 29 -5.70 13.14 17.41
CA SER A 29 -6.57 12.74 16.30
C SER A 29 -8.06 12.71 16.63
N THR A 30 -8.85 13.48 15.88
CA THR A 30 -10.28 13.26 15.67
C THR A 30 -10.47 12.13 14.65
N HIS A 31 -10.58 10.88 15.10
CA HIS A 31 -10.62 9.72 14.20
C HIS A 31 -11.99 9.40 13.61
N ASN A 32 -11.96 8.80 12.41
CA ASN A 32 -13.10 8.16 11.78
C ASN A 32 -13.53 6.94 12.59
N PHE A 33 -14.76 6.92 13.10
CA PHE A 33 -15.34 5.80 13.86
C PHE A 33 -15.22 4.46 13.13
N GLU A 34 -15.19 4.46 11.80
CA GLU A 34 -15.03 3.24 11.00
C GLU A 34 -13.65 2.60 11.13
N GLU A 35 -12.57 3.41 11.21
CA GLU A 35 -11.21 2.87 11.41
C GLU A 35 -11.08 2.22 12.78
N GLN A 36 -11.56 2.91 13.83
CA GLN A 36 -11.56 2.36 15.19
C GLN A 36 -12.37 1.07 15.28
N ARG A 37 -13.52 1.01 14.59
CA ARG A 37 -14.30 -0.22 14.50
C ARG A 37 -13.55 -1.31 13.74
N SER A 38 -12.81 -0.98 12.69
CA SER A 38 -11.97 -1.94 11.97
C SER A 38 -10.91 -2.57 12.89
N TRP A 39 -10.27 -1.76 13.73
CA TRP A 39 -9.26 -2.24 14.68
C TRP A 39 -9.88 -3.05 15.82
N ARG A 40 -10.95 -2.52 16.44
CA ARG A 40 -11.66 -3.16 17.55
C ARG A 40 -12.18 -4.55 17.18
N GLU A 41 -12.74 -4.69 15.99
CA GLU A 41 -13.38 -5.94 15.57
C GLU A 41 -12.44 -6.83 14.75
N SER A 42 -11.89 -6.31 13.65
CA SER A 42 -11.15 -7.14 12.68
C SER A 42 -9.75 -7.45 13.17
N LEU A 43 -8.98 -6.43 13.53
CA LEU A 43 -7.59 -6.60 13.92
C LEU A 43 -7.49 -7.38 15.23
N TYR A 44 -8.32 -7.05 16.22
CA TYR A 44 -8.41 -7.81 17.46
C TYR A 44 -8.70 -9.29 17.22
N ARG A 45 -9.72 -9.60 16.39
CA ARG A 45 -10.06 -11.00 16.10
C ARG A 45 -8.92 -11.74 15.38
N LEU A 46 -8.23 -11.08 14.45
CA LEU A 46 -7.04 -11.64 13.79
C LEU A 46 -5.95 -11.95 14.82
N ILE A 47 -5.63 -11.01 15.72
CA ILE A 47 -4.64 -11.20 16.80
C ILE A 47 -4.99 -12.42 17.65
N GLN A 48 -6.26 -12.55 18.06
CA GLN A 48 -6.70 -13.68 18.88
C GLN A 48 -6.54 -15.01 18.13
N ILE A 49 -6.93 -15.09 16.85
CA ILE A 49 -6.76 -16.31 16.04
C ILE A 49 -5.29 -16.70 15.91
N VAL A 50 -4.39 -15.74 15.63
CA VAL A 50 -2.95 -16.02 15.53
C VAL A 50 -2.41 -16.51 16.89
N ASN A 51 -2.83 -15.87 17.99
CA ASN A 51 -2.42 -16.26 19.34
C ASN A 51 -2.88 -17.69 19.69
N THR A 52 -4.16 -18.00 19.50
CA THR A 52 -4.73 -19.33 19.81
C THR A 52 -4.23 -20.43 18.88
N SER A 53 -3.70 -20.07 17.70
CA SER A 53 -2.96 -20.99 16.80
C SER A 53 -1.60 -21.43 17.38
N GLY A 54 -1.19 -20.93 18.55
CA GLY A 54 0.12 -21.16 19.14
C GLY A 54 1.25 -20.45 18.38
N LEU A 55 0.92 -19.30 17.76
CA LEU A 55 1.82 -18.44 17.00
C LEU A 55 2.01 -17.09 17.70
N SER A 56 1.93 -17.07 19.03
CA SER A 56 2.07 -15.88 19.88
C SER A 56 3.40 -15.16 19.74
N ASP A 57 4.45 -15.86 19.30
CA ASP A 57 5.80 -15.30 19.13
C ASP A 57 6.01 -14.59 17.79
N LEU A 58 5.05 -14.68 16.88
CA LEU A 58 5.06 -13.89 15.65
C LEU A 58 4.91 -12.40 15.98
N TRP A 59 5.33 -11.56 15.05
CA TRP A 59 5.18 -10.12 15.16
C TRP A 59 4.09 -9.62 14.24
N LEU A 60 3.26 -8.70 14.72
CA LEU A 60 2.23 -8.06 13.94
C LEU A 60 2.58 -6.57 13.78
N ILE A 61 2.51 -6.08 12.55
CA ILE A 61 2.59 -4.67 12.18
C ILE A 61 1.20 -4.28 11.65
N ALA A 62 0.55 -3.27 12.21
CA ALA A 62 -0.76 -2.82 11.76
C ALA A 62 -0.72 -1.42 11.15
N GLU A 63 -1.63 -1.17 10.20
CA GLU A 63 -1.79 0.12 9.52
C GLU A 63 -0.49 0.59 8.85
N TYR A 64 0.18 -0.33 8.17
CA TYR A 64 1.46 -0.07 7.51
C TYR A 64 1.25 0.71 6.21
N SER A 65 1.86 1.88 6.11
CA SER A 65 1.68 2.79 4.97
C SER A 65 2.54 2.37 3.76
N LEU A 66 1.89 2.26 2.60
CA LEU A 66 2.54 2.06 1.31
C LEU A 66 2.85 3.41 0.65
N ILE A 67 3.47 3.38 -0.54
CA ILE A 67 3.61 4.58 -1.38
C ILE A 67 2.22 5.08 -1.79
N GLY A 68 1.94 6.37 -1.58
CA GLY A 68 0.65 6.98 -1.87
C GLY A 68 -0.28 7.00 -0.66
N THR A 69 -1.57 6.69 -0.86
CA THR A 69 -2.61 6.72 0.19
C THR A 69 -3.03 5.34 0.68
N HIS A 70 -2.42 4.26 0.16
CA HIS A 70 -2.77 2.90 0.56
C HIS A 70 -2.13 2.51 1.88
N ARG A 71 -2.85 1.72 2.66
CA ARG A 71 -2.43 1.16 3.94
C ARG A 71 -2.75 -0.32 3.98
N ILE A 72 -1.82 -1.11 4.50
CA ILE A 72 -2.02 -2.53 4.77
C ILE A 72 -2.56 -2.64 6.19
N ASP A 73 -3.70 -3.30 6.36
CA ASP A 73 -4.35 -3.45 7.66
C ASP A 73 -3.47 -4.19 8.65
N ALA A 74 -2.90 -5.33 8.26
CA ALA A 74 -1.96 -6.08 9.08
C ALA A 74 -0.90 -6.82 8.26
N ILE A 75 0.30 -6.91 8.83
CA ILE A 75 1.42 -7.72 8.35
C ILE A 75 1.87 -8.61 9.48
N ILE A 76 1.85 -9.93 9.29
CA ILE A 76 2.34 -10.90 10.26
C ILE A 76 3.74 -11.36 9.82
N CYS A 77 4.73 -11.09 10.65
CA CYS A 77 6.13 -11.38 10.41
C CYS A 77 6.57 -12.62 11.19
N GLY A 78 7.29 -13.51 10.52
CA GLY A 78 7.78 -14.76 11.08
C GLY A 78 8.81 -15.44 10.18
N PHE A 79 8.90 -16.75 10.32
CA PHE A 79 9.69 -17.60 9.43
C PHE A 79 8.80 -18.65 8.78
N SER A 80 8.97 -18.88 7.49
CA SER A 80 8.27 -19.92 6.73
C SER A 80 8.53 -21.29 7.37
N ARG A 81 7.47 -22.05 7.62
CA ARG A 81 7.56 -23.43 8.10
C ARG A 81 8.26 -24.33 7.09
N LEU A 82 7.95 -24.14 5.82
CA LEU A 82 8.43 -24.98 4.72
C LEU A 82 9.92 -24.77 4.45
N PHE A 83 10.38 -23.51 4.38
CA PHE A 83 11.76 -23.19 3.97
C PHE A 83 12.64 -22.61 5.07
N GLY A 84 12.08 -22.23 6.22
CA GLY A 84 12.81 -21.54 7.28
C GLY A 84 13.30 -20.14 6.94
N ARG A 85 12.81 -19.54 5.84
CA ARG A 85 13.16 -18.18 5.41
C ARG A 85 12.26 -17.14 6.07
N PRO A 86 12.73 -15.89 6.27
CA PRO A 86 11.87 -14.79 6.72
C PRO A 86 10.63 -14.64 5.84
N LEU A 87 9.47 -14.48 6.47
CA LEU A 87 8.18 -14.43 5.81
C LEU A 87 7.32 -13.32 6.41
N ALA A 88 6.74 -12.49 5.54
CA ALA A 88 5.73 -11.50 5.88
C ALA A 88 4.41 -11.86 5.19
N LEU A 89 3.38 -12.14 5.99
CA LEU A 89 2.01 -12.38 5.52
C LEU A 89 1.24 -11.07 5.54
N ILE A 90 0.82 -10.60 4.37
CA ILE A 90 -0.02 -9.43 4.16
C ILE A 90 -1.48 -9.84 4.35
N VAL A 91 -2.19 -9.14 5.23
CA VAL A 91 -3.60 -9.40 5.55
C VAL A 91 -4.41 -8.17 5.18
N GLU A 92 -5.31 -8.31 4.22
CA GLU A 92 -6.36 -7.32 3.90
C GLU A 92 -7.65 -7.72 4.61
N SER A 93 -8.25 -6.80 5.35
CA SER A 93 -9.50 -7.02 6.07
C SER A 93 -10.67 -6.33 5.40
N LYS A 94 -11.80 -7.03 5.28
CA LYS A 94 -13.08 -6.43 4.86
C LYS A 94 -14.18 -6.76 5.86
N GLN A 95 -14.84 -5.73 6.37
CA GLN A 95 -15.95 -5.88 7.31
C GLN A 95 -17.31 -6.13 6.62
N TRP A 96 -17.32 -6.69 5.41
CA TRP A 96 -18.55 -6.90 4.64
C TRP A 96 -19.37 -8.04 5.25
N ASN A 97 -20.68 -7.84 5.35
CA ASN A 97 -21.62 -8.87 5.81
C ASN A 97 -22.51 -9.42 4.68
N LYS A 98 -22.57 -8.72 3.54
CA LYS A 98 -23.37 -9.10 2.37
C LYS A 98 -22.78 -8.51 1.10
N ILE A 99 -22.79 -9.29 0.03
CA ILE A 99 -22.40 -8.85 -1.32
C ILE A 99 -23.67 -8.54 -2.10
N GLY A 100 -23.68 -7.40 -2.79
CA GLY A 100 -24.81 -6.94 -3.58
C GLY A 100 -25.06 -7.83 -4.79
N ASP A 101 -26.30 -7.83 -5.28
CA ASP A 101 -26.68 -8.53 -6.50
C ASP A 101 -26.52 -7.58 -7.71
N GLY A 102 -25.98 -8.12 -8.82
CA GLY A 102 -25.77 -7.39 -10.08
C GLY A 102 -24.30 -7.15 -10.42
N GLY A 103 -24.07 -6.67 -11.64
CA GLY A 103 -22.77 -6.67 -12.28
C GLY A 103 -21.75 -5.62 -11.79
N THR A 104 -20.56 -5.76 -12.34
CA THR A 104 -19.35 -4.99 -12.08
C THR A 104 -19.33 -3.69 -12.89
N GLN A 105 -18.83 -2.61 -12.29
CA GLN A 105 -18.40 -1.43 -13.06
C GLN A 105 -17.01 -1.67 -13.68
N HIS A 106 -16.16 -2.42 -12.97
CA HIS A 106 -14.83 -2.86 -13.39
C HIS A 106 -14.58 -4.27 -12.85
N ALA A 107 -13.79 -5.08 -13.58
CA ALA A 107 -13.55 -6.49 -13.26
C ALA A 107 -12.91 -6.74 -11.87
N ASP A 108 -12.35 -5.71 -11.25
CA ASP A 108 -11.74 -5.71 -9.92
C ASP A 108 -12.60 -5.05 -8.84
N GLN A 109 -13.86 -4.71 -9.13
CA GLN A 109 -14.78 -4.08 -8.19
C GLN A 109 -16.02 -4.92 -7.92
N VAL A 110 -16.37 -5.03 -6.65
CA VAL A 110 -17.55 -5.72 -6.16
C VAL A 110 -18.63 -4.71 -5.81
N LYS A 111 -19.83 -4.95 -6.32
CA LYS A 111 -21.01 -4.18 -5.97
C LYS A 111 -21.48 -4.52 -4.55
N MET A 112 -21.68 -3.51 -3.73
CA MET A 112 -22.15 -3.66 -2.36
C MET A 112 -23.69 -3.68 -2.31
N ASN A 113 -24.25 -4.17 -1.20
CA ASN A 113 -25.71 -4.31 -1.03
C ASN A 113 -26.46 -2.97 -0.99
N PHE A 114 -25.76 -1.85 -0.76
CA PHE A 114 -26.32 -0.50 -0.86
C PHE A 114 -26.21 -0.01 -2.31
N ALA A 115 -27.29 0.57 -2.85
CA ALA A 115 -27.35 0.98 -4.24
C ALA A 115 -26.19 1.92 -4.62
N ASN A 116 -25.49 1.59 -5.71
CA ASN A 116 -24.36 2.34 -6.31
C ASN A 116 -23.06 2.44 -5.50
N GLU A 117 -22.85 1.59 -4.49
CA GLU A 117 -21.54 1.48 -3.84
C GLU A 117 -20.75 0.32 -4.44
N TYR A 118 -19.53 0.63 -4.94
CA TYR A 118 -18.58 -0.36 -5.45
C TYR A 118 -17.29 -0.29 -4.62
N ARG A 119 -16.76 -1.45 -4.25
CA ARG A 119 -15.50 -1.55 -3.52
C ARG A 119 -14.56 -2.53 -4.22
N MET A 120 -13.26 -2.31 -4.08
CA MET A 120 -12.26 -3.21 -4.67
C MET A 120 -12.44 -4.65 -4.17
N HIS A 121 -12.30 -5.60 -5.08
CA HIS A 121 -12.34 -7.02 -4.79
C HIS A 121 -11.19 -7.39 -3.83
N PRO A 122 -11.44 -8.14 -2.74
CA PRO A 122 -10.44 -8.40 -1.71
C PRO A 122 -9.17 -9.07 -2.25
N VAL A 123 -9.31 -10.00 -3.19
CA VAL A 123 -8.17 -10.66 -3.87
C VAL A 123 -7.38 -9.66 -4.72
N ALA A 124 -8.05 -8.75 -5.43
CA ALA A 124 -7.35 -7.75 -6.24
C ALA A 124 -6.51 -6.82 -5.36
N GLN A 125 -7.08 -6.39 -4.23
CA GLN A 125 -6.42 -5.47 -3.30
C GLN A 125 -5.22 -6.09 -2.59
N MET A 126 -5.33 -7.32 -2.09
CA MET A 126 -4.19 -7.97 -1.43
C MET A 126 -3.02 -8.20 -2.40
N PHE A 127 -3.29 -8.57 -3.66
CA PHE A 127 -2.25 -8.69 -4.69
C PHE A 127 -1.69 -7.34 -5.15
N GLN A 128 -2.49 -6.27 -5.12
CA GLN A 128 -1.99 -4.92 -5.36
C GLN A 128 -0.92 -4.54 -4.32
N TYR A 129 -1.13 -4.88 -3.04
CA TYR A 129 -0.17 -4.62 -1.98
C TYR A 129 1.11 -5.45 -2.12
N GLU A 130 0.96 -6.75 -2.39
CA GLU A 130 2.10 -7.64 -2.64
C GLU A 130 2.96 -7.09 -3.77
N HIS A 131 2.35 -6.76 -4.91
CA HIS A 131 3.07 -6.21 -6.05
C HIS A 131 3.78 -4.88 -5.73
N GLN A 132 3.14 -3.98 -4.96
CA GLN A 132 3.78 -2.73 -4.54
C GLN A 132 4.99 -2.96 -3.64
N LEU A 133 4.92 -3.94 -2.73
CA LEU A 133 6.04 -4.30 -1.87
C LEU A 133 7.17 -4.95 -2.67
N GLU A 134 6.88 -5.89 -3.58
CA GLU A 134 7.88 -6.53 -4.43
C GLU A 134 8.61 -5.53 -5.34
N ALA A 135 7.88 -4.57 -5.90
CA ALA A 135 8.45 -3.57 -6.79
C ALA A 135 9.30 -2.53 -6.05
N ASN A 136 8.85 -2.11 -4.87
CA ASN A 136 9.32 -0.86 -4.26
C ASN A 136 9.95 -1.02 -2.88
N HIS A 137 9.66 -2.08 -2.11
CA HIS A 137 10.22 -2.26 -0.78
C HIS A 137 11.58 -2.95 -0.85
N SER A 138 12.66 -2.22 -0.58
CA SER A 138 14.06 -2.66 -0.78
C SER A 138 14.37 -4.05 -0.23
N VAL A 139 13.88 -4.39 0.96
CA VAL A 139 14.13 -5.69 1.61
C VAL A 139 13.38 -6.83 0.92
N VAL A 140 12.14 -6.58 0.46
CA VAL A 140 11.33 -7.58 -0.24
C VAL A 140 11.91 -7.79 -1.64
N LYS A 141 12.19 -6.69 -2.34
CA LYS A 141 12.80 -6.68 -3.68
C LYS A 141 14.16 -7.39 -3.72
N ALA A 142 14.96 -7.28 -2.66
CA ALA A 142 16.23 -8.00 -2.52
C ALA A 142 16.05 -9.51 -2.26
N GLY A 143 14.83 -10.00 -2.09
CA GLY A 143 14.53 -11.40 -1.80
C GLY A 143 14.82 -11.83 -0.36
N ASN A 144 15.03 -10.86 0.54
CA ASN A 144 15.39 -11.14 1.93
C ASN A 144 14.19 -11.60 2.78
N ILE A 145 12.98 -11.18 2.40
CA ILE A 145 11.73 -11.56 3.04
C ILE A 145 10.78 -12.04 1.94
N GLN A 146 10.23 -13.24 2.10
CA GLN A 146 9.17 -13.75 1.24
C GLN A 146 7.84 -13.12 1.62
N LEU A 147 6.95 -12.94 0.64
CA LEU A 147 5.58 -12.51 0.89
C LEU A 147 4.61 -13.68 0.79
N ALA A 148 3.53 -13.54 1.54
CA ALA A 148 2.29 -14.29 1.35
C ALA A 148 1.14 -13.30 1.53
N VAL A 149 -0.03 -13.63 0.98
CA VAL A 149 -1.23 -12.79 1.10
C VAL A 149 -2.43 -13.61 1.59
N LEU A 150 -3.35 -12.95 2.28
CA LEU A 150 -4.71 -13.45 2.49
C LEU A 150 -5.70 -12.29 2.65
N ALA A 151 -6.97 -12.58 2.40
CA ALA A 151 -8.07 -11.70 2.75
C ALA A 151 -8.85 -12.23 3.96
N PHE A 152 -9.09 -11.39 4.95
CA PHE A 152 -9.79 -11.70 6.19
C PHE A 152 -11.15 -10.98 6.25
N MET A 153 -12.22 -11.70 5.96
CA MET A 153 -13.59 -11.20 5.85
C MET A 153 -14.48 -11.79 6.94
N HIS A 154 -14.10 -11.59 8.20
CA HIS A 154 -14.69 -12.23 9.39
C HIS A 154 -16.19 -11.96 9.64
N ASN A 155 -16.80 -11.03 8.90
CA ASN A 155 -18.24 -10.75 8.96
C ASN A 155 -19.03 -11.39 7.81
N LEU A 156 -18.36 -11.86 6.76
CA LEU A 156 -19.00 -12.40 5.57
C LEU A 156 -19.43 -13.85 5.82
N PRO A 157 -20.71 -14.21 5.64
CA PRO A 157 -21.14 -15.61 5.75
C PRO A 157 -20.55 -16.49 4.64
N GLU A 158 -20.29 -17.78 4.92
CA GLU A 158 -19.79 -18.74 3.92
C GLU A 158 -20.70 -18.82 2.68
N SER A 159 -22.01 -18.68 2.85
CA SER A 159 -22.98 -18.68 1.75
C SER A 159 -22.82 -17.51 0.76
N GLN A 160 -22.17 -16.41 1.17
CA GLN A 160 -21.89 -15.26 0.30
C GLN A 160 -20.56 -15.39 -0.44
N LYS A 161 -19.61 -16.18 0.09
CA LYS A 161 -18.25 -16.31 -0.45
C LYS A 161 -18.20 -16.71 -1.93
N PRO A 162 -19.03 -17.63 -2.46
CA PRO A 162 -19.01 -17.98 -3.88
C PRO A 162 -19.20 -16.78 -4.81
N LYS A 163 -19.94 -15.74 -4.40
CA LYS A 163 -20.16 -14.54 -5.22
C LYS A 163 -18.88 -13.76 -5.54
N LEU A 164 -17.79 -13.97 -4.79
CA LEU A 164 -16.47 -13.39 -5.09
C LEU A 164 -15.71 -14.15 -6.18
N PHE A 165 -16.23 -15.29 -6.65
CA PHE A 165 -15.48 -16.22 -7.50
C PHE A 165 -16.29 -16.78 -8.68
N THR A 166 -17.58 -16.46 -8.78
CA THR A 166 -18.44 -16.87 -9.89
C THR A 166 -18.60 -15.74 -10.91
N ASP A 167 -19.15 -16.09 -12.07
CA ASP A 167 -19.55 -15.16 -13.12
C ASP A 167 -18.43 -14.19 -13.52
N GLU A 168 -18.63 -12.89 -13.29
CA GLU A 168 -17.72 -11.81 -13.65
C GLU A 168 -16.41 -11.84 -12.85
N TYR A 169 -16.40 -12.51 -11.68
CA TYR A 169 -15.23 -12.65 -10.80
C TYR A 169 -14.51 -13.98 -10.97
N ARG A 170 -14.86 -14.79 -12.00
CA ARG A 170 -14.25 -16.10 -12.25
C ARG A 170 -12.72 -16.06 -12.33
N ALA A 171 -12.14 -14.95 -12.77
CA ALA A 171 -10.69 -14.75 -12.80
C ALA A 171 -10.02 -14.89 -11.41
N PHE A 172 -10.75 -14.66 -10.32
CA PHE A 172 -10.24 -14.79 -8.95
C PHE A 172 -10.46 -16.18 -8.34
N ALA A 173 -11.18 -17.09 -9.01
CA ALA A 173 -11.59 -18.38 -8.45
C ALA A 173 -10.41 -19.23 -7.95
N GLN A 174 -9.27 -19.20 -8.65
CA GLN A 174 -8.06 -19.91 -8.24
C GLN A 174 -7.50 -19.45 -6.87
N TYR A 175 -7.83 -18.22 -6.44
CA TYR A 175 -7.37 -17.63 -5.19
C TYR A 175 -8.41 -17.74 -4.05
N ALA A 176 -9.53 -18.46 -4.26
CA ALA A 176 -10.58 -18.59 -3.26
C ALA A 176 -10.09 -19.18 -1.92
N HIS A 177 -9.06 -20.03 -1.98
CA HIS A 177 -8.43 -20.61 -0.79
C HIS A 177 -7.70 -19.58 0.09
N LEU A 178 -7.38 -18.39 -0.43
CA LEU A 178 -6.72 -17.30 0.29
C LEU A 178 -7.72 -16.32 0.94
N VAL A 179 -9.03 -16.50 0.73
CA VAL A 179 -10.07 -15.65 1.32
C VAL A 179 -10.73 -16.42 2.46
N PHE A 180 -10.62 -15.89 3.67
CA PHE A 180 -11.16 -16.48 4.91
C PHE A 180 -12.33 -15.65 5.40
N VAL A 181 -13.49 -16.26 5.55
CA VAL A 181 -14.73 -15.58 5.94
C VAL A 181 -15.15 -15.93 7.37
N LYS A 182 -16.34 -15.53 7.82
CA LYS A 182 -16.79 -15.64 9.22
C LYS A 182 -16.62 -17.04 9.84
N ASP A 183 -16.90 -18.08 9.06
CA ASP A 183 -16.96 -19.47 9.54
C ASP A 183 -15.66 -20.25 9.25
N ASP A 184 -14.62 -19.58 8.74
CA ASP A 184 -13.34 -20.18 8.31
C ASP A 184 -12.26 -20.22 9.40
N GLU A 185 -12.58 -19.93 10.66
CA GLU A 185 -11.60 -19.73 11.74
C GLU A 185 -10.65 -20.93 11.93
N ALA A 186 -11.19 -22.15 11.89
CA ALA A 186 -10.41 -23.38 11.96
C ALA A 186 -9.49 -23.55 10.73
N ARG A 187 -9.98 -23.18 9.53
CA ARG A 187 -9.21 -23.24 8.30
C ARG A 187 -8.09 -22.21 8.29
N LEU A 188 -8.34 -21.01 8.80
CA LEU A 188 -7.32 -19.97 8.96
C LEU A 188 -6.25 -20.40 9.96
N THR A 189 -6.65 -20.96 11.10
CA THR A 189 -5.73 -21.52 12.10
C THR A 189 -4.81 -22.58 11.48
N HIS A 190 -5.37 -23.51 10.70
CA HIS A 190 -4.59 -24.53 9.99
C HIS A 190 -3.64 -23.94 8.95
N TYR A 191 -4.13 -22.98 8.16
CA TYR A 191 -3.33 -22.28 7.15
C TYR A 191 -2.15 -21.50 7.77
N LEU A 192 -2.37 -20.74 8.84
CA LEU A 192 -1.31 -20.05 9.55
C LEU A 192 -0.28 -21.02 10.14
N GLY A 193 -0.75 -22.14 10.71
CA GLY A 193 0.11 -23.19 11.25
C GLY A 193 0.92 -23.96 10.20
N SER A 194 0.43 -24.06 8.95
CA SER A 194 1.20 -24.62 7.84
C SER A 194 2.20 -23.61 7.27
N LEU A 195 1.91 -22.32 7.39
CA LEU A 195 2.72 -21.23 6.85
C LEU A 195 3.92 -20.87 7.74
N PHE A 196 3.74 -20.79 9.06
CA PHE A 196 4.74 -20.26 9.98
C PHE A 196 5.39 -21.32 10.90
N LYS A 197 6.69 -21.13 11.18
CA LYS A 197 7.36 -21.79 12.31
C LYS A 197 6.89 -21.16 13.63
N LYS A 198 6.82 -21.97 14.68
CA LYS A 198 6.55 -21.53 16.06
C LYS A 198 7.83 -20.97 16.69
N CYS A 199 8.24 -19.79 16.26
CA CYS A 199 9.41 -19.07 16.80
C CYS A 199 9.22 -17.56 16.66
N SER A 200 10.08 -16.78 17.31
CA SER A 200 9.99 -15.32 17.28
C SER A 200 10.06 -14.75 15.86
N GLY A 201 9.10 -13.89 15.53
CA GLY A 201 9.06 -13.12 14.28
C GLY A 201 9.77 -11.76 14.35
N GLU A 202 10.38 -11.43 15.49
CA GLU A 202 10.95 -10.10 15.76
C GLU A 202 12.01 -9.69 14.74
N GLN A 203 12.91 -10.62 14.39
CA GLN A 203 13.96 -10.34 13.43
C GLN A 203 13.40 -10.00 12.05
N THR A 204 12.41 -10.77 11.58
CA THR A 204 11.72 -10.52 10.31
C THR A 204 11.00 -9.17 10.34
N ALA A 205 10.32 -8.82 11.44
CA ALA A 205 9.64 -7.53 11.59
C ALA A 205 10.63 -6.36 11.57
N LYS A 206 11.72 -6.45 12.35
CA LYS A 206 12.79 -5.44 12.34
C LYS A 206 13.39 -5.26 10.96
N GLN A 207 13.66 -6.35 10.26
CA GLN A 207 14.21 -6.32 8.91
C GLN A 207 13.21 -5.71 7.92
N PHE A 208 11.93 -6.06 8.00
CA PHE A 208 10.88 -5.46 7.18
C PHE A 208 10.79 -3.95 7.42
N LEU A 209 10.70 -3.51 8.68
CA LEU A 209 10.58 -2.09 9.04
C LEU A 209 11.84 -1.26 8.72
N ALA A 210 13.02 -1.89 8.64
CA ALA A 210 14.25 -1.24 8.21
C ALA A 210 14.34 -1.03 6.70
N GLY A 211 13.47 -1.65 5.91
CA GLY A 211 13.41 -1.44 4.47
C GLY A 211 13.01 -0.01 4.13
N HIS A 212 13.66 0.57 3.13
CA HIS A 212 13.24 1.82 2.49
C HIS A 212 12.49 1.55 1.18
N TYR A 213 11.59 2.47 0.80
CA TYR A 213 10.92 2.43 -0.49
C TYR A 213 11.82 3.05 -1.56
N GLU A 214 12.08 2.29 -2.62
CA GLU A 214 12.78 2.74 -3.82
C GLU A 214 11.76 2.97 -4.93
N LEU A 215 11.54 4.22 -5.30
CA LEU A 215 10.75 4.53 -6.51
C LEU A 215 11.42 3.89 -7.72
N SER A 216 10.69 3.02 -8.41
CA SER A 216 11.18 2.31 -9.57
C SER A 216 11.24 3.24 -10.80
N ARG A 217 12.01 2.85 -11.83
CA ARG A 217 11.93 3.51 -13.15
C ARG A 217 10.51 3.51 -13.73
N ALA A 218 9.67 2.53 -13.36
CA ALA A 218 8.29 2.43 -13.82
C ALA A 218 7.36 3.47 -13.16
N ASP A 219 7.60 3.82 -11.90
CA ASP A 219 6.88 4.93 -11.22
C ASP A 219 7.22 6.27 -11.87
N PHE A 220 8.46 6.43 -12.31
CA PHE A 220 8.88 7.54 -13.18
C PHE A 220 8.20 7.53 -14.55
N PHE A 221 7.94 6.35 -15.14
CA PHE A 221 7.13 6.25 -16.36
C PHE A 221 5.68 6.69 -16.13
N GLY A 222 5.10 6.43 -14.96
CA GLY A 222 3.80 6.96 -14.56
C GLY A 222 3.78 8.51 -14.59
N ILE A 223 4.84 9.14 -14.07
CA ILE A 223 5.03 10.60 -14.16
C ILE A 223 5.13 11.04 -15.64
N THR A 224 5.85 10.32 -16.50
CA THR A 224 5.94 10.66 -17.94
C THR A 224 4.60 10.54 -18.68
N LYS A 225 3.77 9.52 -18.39
CA LYS A 225 2.43 9.41 -18.98
C LYS A 225 1.52 10.56 -18.56
N ILE A 226 1.70 11.08 -17.35
CA ILE A 226 0.96 12.24 -16.83
C ILE A 226 1.43 13.52 -17.51
N LEU A 227 2.74 13.69 -17.71
CA LEU A 227 3.32 14.79 -18.50
C LEU A 227 2.81 14.80 -19.95
N GLN A 228 2.53 13.63 -20.54
CA GLN A 228 2.11 13.46 -21.93
C GLN A 228 0.58 13.51 -22.17
N ARG A 229 -0.26 13.69 -21.14
CA ARG A 229 -1.73 13.81 -21.33
C ARG A 229 -2.09 15.07 -22.13
N LYS A 230 -3.04 14.95 -23.06
CA LYS A 230 -3.51 16.06 -23.93
C LYS A 230 -4.01 17.29 -23.14
N ASP A 231 -4.60 17.09 -21.98
CA ASP A 231 -5.07 18.18 -21.10
C ASP A 231 -3.93 19.01 -20.49
N ASN A 232 -2.71 18.45 -20.49
CA ASN A 232 -1.48 19.12 -20.06
C ASN A 232 -0.67 19.67 -21.25
N ALA A 233 -1.13 19.46 -22.51
CA ALA A 233 -0.39 19.81 -23.73
C ALA A 233 -0.28 21.32 -23.98
N VAL A 234 -1.12 22.15 -23.36
CA VAL A 234 -1.04 23.63 -23.42
C VAL A 234 0.25 24.15 -22.72
N MET A 235 1.01 23.28 -22.02
CA MET A 235 2.25 23.63 -21.33
C MET A 235 3.56 23.37 -22.15
N LEU A 236 3.47 22.97 -23.42
CA LEU A 236 4.65 22.60 -24.23
C LEU A 236 5.67 23.73 -24.43
N ALA A 237 5.24 25.00 -24.55
CA ALA A 237 6.16 26.13 -24.75
C ALA A 237 6.94 26.48 -23.46
N ASN A 238 6.25 26.54 -22.32
CA ASN A 238 6.86 26.89 -21.03
C ASN A 238 7.79 25.77 -20.50
N GLN A 239 7.54 24.51 -20.87
CA GLN A 239 8.40 23.39 -20.49
C GLN A 239 9.75 23.41 -21.22
N ILE A 240 9.81 23.87 -22.47
CA ILE A 240 11.07 23.97 -23.23
C ILE A 240 12.00 25.00 -22.58
N GLU A 241 11.49 26.20 -22.29
CA GLU A 241 12.27 27.28 -21.67
C GLU A 241 12.78 26.89 -20.27
N VAL A 242 11.92 26.31 -19.45
CA VAL A 242 12.29 25.83 -18.11
C VAL A 242 13.32 24.69 -18.18
N SER A 243 13.18 23.77 -19.14
CA SER A 243 14.15 22.67 -19.34
C SER A 243 15.52 23.22 -19.73
N LEU A 244 15.57 24.20 -20.65
CA LEU A 244 16.81 24.85 -21.06
C LEU A 244 17.47 25.62 -19.92
N ALA A 245 16.70 26.37 -19.14
CA ALA A 245 17.21 27.09 -17.97
C ALA A 245 17.75 26.14 -16.90
N PHE A 246 17.10 25.00 -16.68
CA PHE A 246 17.58 23.97 -15.77
C PHE A 246 18.86 23.29 -16.27
N ASP A 247 18.96 23.00 -17.57
CA ASP A 247 20.19 22.45 -18.16
C ASP A 247 21.37 23.41 -17.99
N GLN A 248 21.14 24.71 -18.19
CA GLN A 248 22.15 25.75 -17.98
C GLN A 248 22.58 25.83 -16.51
N LEU A 249 21.63 25.76 -15.57
CA LEU A 249 21.91 25.71 -14.13
C LEU A 249 22.79 24.51 -13.76
N CYS A 250 22.45 23.31 -14.26
CA CYS A 250 23.22 22.11 -14.01
C CYS A 250 24.62 22.17 -14.65
N ALA A 251 24.76 22.76 -15.85
CA ALA A 251 26.04 22.96 -16.50
C ALA A 251 26.92 23.94 -15.71
N GLU A 252 26.33 25.03 -15.20
CA GLU A 252 27.03 26.01 -14.36
C GLU A 252 27.47 25.39 -13.02
N PHE A 253 26.61 24.59 -12.38
CA PHE A 253 26.95 23.87 -11.15
C PHE A 253 28.15 22.93 -11.34
N LYS A 254 28.21 22.24 -12.48
CA LYS A 254 29.34 21.35 -12.81
C LYS A 254 30.65 22.12 -13.00
N LYS A 255 30.60 23.34 -13.55
CA LYS A 255 31.78 24.19 -13.75
C LYS A 255 32.21 24.88 -12.45
N ASN A 256 31.25 25.38 -11.68
CA ASN A 256 31.46 26.18 -10.47
C ASN A 256 30.54 25.68 -9.35
N PRO A 257 30.95 24.68 -8.56
CA PRO A 257 30.12 24.11 -7.51
C PRO A 257 29.80 25.13 -6.41
N ARG A 258 28.54 25.58 -6.36
CA ARG A 258 28.00 26.46 -5.31
C ARG A 258 26.50 26.24 -5.16
N HIS A 259 25.91 26.74 -4.09
CA HIS A 259 24.46 26.73 -3.93
C HIS A 259 23.81 27.58 -5.03
N MET A 260 22.86 26.99 -5.75
CA MET A 260 22.13 27.63 -6.84
C MET A 260 20.64 27.46 -6.62
N ALA A 261 19.86 28.48 -6.99
CA ALA A 261 18.41 28.45 -6.88
C ALA A 261 17.80 28.82 -8.23
N MET A 262 16.77 28.06 -8.63
CA MET A 262 15.92 28.38 -9.77
C MET A 262 14.53 28.71 -9.21
N ILE A 263 14.04 29.91 -9.49
CA ILE A 263 12.73 30.37 -9.04
C ILE A 263 11.80 30.42 -10.24
N ILE A 264 10.70 29.69 -10.17
CA ILE A 264 9.70 29.61 -11.25
C ILE A 264 8.44 30.34 -10.80
N GLN A 265 8.12 31.42 -11.50
CA GLN A 265 6.97 32.25 -11.20
C GLN A 265 5.83 31.99 -12.19
N GLY A 266 4.59 32.12 -11.71
CA GLY A 266 3.39 31.97 -12.53
C GLY A 266 2.12 32.09 -11.71
N SER A 267 1.01 32.48 -12.34
CA SER A 267 -0.30 32.63 -11.69
C SER A 267 -0.84 31.31 -11.14
N ALA A 268 -1.85 31.36 -10.26
CA ALA A 268 -2.53 30.15 -9.79
C ALA A 268 -3.09 29.35 -10.98
N GLY A 269 -2.98 28.01 -10.94
CA GLY A 269 -3.48 27.13 -12.01
C GLY A 269 -2.57 26.96 -13.23
N THR A 270 -1.44 27.69 -13.34
CA THR A 270 -0.52 27.59 -14.51
C THR A 270 0.39 26.36 -14.51
N GLY A 271 0.09 25.34 -13.71
CA GLY A 271 0.82 24.07 -13.70
C GLY A 271 2.23 24.08 -13.07
N LYS A 272 2.56 25.04 -12.19
CA LYS A 272 3.85 25.07 -11.47
C LYS A 272 4.23 23.75 -10.78
N THR A 273 3.25 23.02 -10.27
CA THR A 273 3.46 21.68 -9.68
C THR A 273 3.92 20.66 -10.73
N ILE A 274 3.33 20.68 -11.94
CA ILE A 274 3.78 19.83 -13.05
C ILE A 274 5.22 20.18 -13.44
N VAL A 275 5.55 21.48 -13.47
CA VAL A 275 6.91 21.93 -13.77
C VAL A 275 7.91 21.42 -12.73
N GLY A 276 7.56 21.41 -11.44
CA GLY A 276 8.40 20.83 -10.39
C GLY A 276 8.66 19.33 -10.60
N LEU A 277 7.62 18.56 -10.93
CA LEU A 277 7.74 17.13 -11.25
C LEU A 277 8.56 16.88 -12.53
N HIS A 278 8.40 17.74 -13.53
CA HIS A 278 9.17 17.67 -14.78
C HIS A 278 10.66 17.95 -14.55
N LEU A 279 10.99 18.93 -13.71
CA LEU A 279 12.38 19.23 -13.35
C LEU A 279 13.03 18.10 -12.55
N GLU A 280 12.28 17.45 -11.67
CA GLU A 280 12.74 16.24 -10.99
C GLU A 280 13.05 15.12 -12.00
N TYR A 281 12.16 14.90 -12.96
CA TYR A 281 12.40 13.97 -14.05
C TYR A 281 13.69 14.30 -14.81
N LEU A 282 13.92 15.57 -15.17
CA LEU A 282 15.15 15.99 -15.85
C LEU A 282 16.40 15.81 -14.97
N ALA A 283 16.32 16.14 -13.68
CA ALA A 283 17.43 15.98 -12.74
C ALA A 283 17.90 14.52 -12.70
N VAL A 284 16.96 13.58 -12.61
CA VAL A 284 17.24 12.15 -12.48
C VAL A 284 17.62 11.52 -13.82
N GLN A 285 16.83 11.76 -14.87
CA GLN A 285 16.99 11.05 -16.14
C GLN A 285 18.05 11.67 -17.05
N ARG A 286 18.14 13.00 -17.05
CA ARG A 286 19.02 13.73 -17.97
C ARG A 286 20.35 14.13 -17.32
N HIS A 287 20.30 14.54 -16.06
CA HIS A 287 21.50 14.97 -15.32
C HIS A 287 22.05 13.91 -14.36
N LEU A 288 21.41 12.74 -14.29
CA LEU A 288 21.84 11.57 -13.51
C LEU A 288 22.03 11.87 -12.01
N ILE A 289 21.28 12.83 -11.48
CA ILE A 289 21.27 13.15 -10.06
C ILE A 289 20.54 12.03 -9.32
N PRO A 290 21.17 11.33 -8.37
CA PRO A 290 20.52 10.25 -7.65
C PRO A 290 19.30 10.75 -6.88
N LEU A 291 18.17 10.05 -6.97
CA LEU A 291 16.93 10.36 -6.25
C LEU A 291 17.12 10.58 -4.74
N ARG A 292 17.98 9.78 -4.12
CA ARG A 292 18.35 9.93 -2.70
C ARG A 292 19.00 11.28 -2.33
N ARG A 293 19.40 12.07 -3.32
CA ARG A 293 19.97 13.41 -3.17
C ARG A 293 19.00 14.52 -3.61
N THR A 294 17.76 14.16 -3.93
CA THR A 294 16.70 15.09 -4.30
C THR A 294 15.70 15.16 -3.15
N ILE A 295 15.41 16.37 -2.67
CA ILE A 295 14.40 16.60 -1.63
C ILE A 295 13.25 17.36 -2.28
N PHE A 296 12.02 16.92 -1.98
CA PHE A 296 10.84 17.52 -2.54
C PHE A 296 9.89 18.00 -1.46
N THR A 297 9.40 19.23 -1.63
CA THR A 297 8.46 19.85 -0.72
C THR A 297 7.40 20.59 -1.51
N PHE A 298 6.17 20.52 -1.02
CA PHE A 298 5.04 21.22 -1.62
C PHE A 298 4.12 21.77 -0.54
N ALA A 299 3.52 22.93 -0.83
CA ALA A 299 2.28 23.32 -0.17
C ALA A 299 1.15 22.38 -0.62
N LYS A 300 0.21 22.04 0.27
CA LYS A 300 -0.96 21.16 0.01
C LYS A 300 -1.55 21.45 -1.38
N SER A 301 -1.28 20.58 -2.36
CA SER A 301 -1.69 20.78 -3.75
C SER A 301 -2.77 19.78 -4.13
N ARG A 302 -3.97 20.26 -4.47
CA ARG A 302 -5.08 19.44 -4.99
C ARG A 302 -4.68 18.60 -6.21
N MET A 303 -3.74 19.12 -7.00
CA MET A 303 -3.25 18.44 -8.20
C MET A 303 -2.42 17.19 -7.86
N LEU A 304 -1.57 17.24 -6.83
CA LEU A 304 -0.80 16.06 -6.38
C LEU A 304 -1.72 14.97 -5.82
N HIS A 305 -2.82 15.37 -5.17
CA HIS A 305 -3.82 14.44 -4.68
C HIS A 305 -4.50 13.67 -5.83
N ASN A 306 -4.76 14.35 -6.97
CA ASN A 306 -5.31 13.72 -8.16
C ASN A 306 -4.25 12.91 -8.93
N ILE A 307 -3.01 13.37 -8.98
CA ILE A 307 -1.88 12.72 -9.66
C ILE A 307 -1.51 11.41 -8.96
N LEU A 308 -1.34 11.42 -7.63
CA LEU A 308 -1.06 10.22 -6.84
C LEU A 308 -2.26 9.26 -6.79
N GLY A 309 -3.50 9.79 -6.91
CA GLY A 309 -4.70 8.97 -7.04
C GLY A 309 -4.81 8.22 -8.38
N HIS A 310 -4.26 8.77 -9.47
CA HIS A 310 -4.32 8.16 -10.81
C HIS A 310 -3.21 7.17 -11.13
N VAL A 311 -2.09 7.15 -10.38
CA VAL A 311 -1.05 6.13 -10.55
C VAL A 311 -1.58 4.71 -10.24
N ASN A 312 -2.64 4.60 -9.43
CA ASN A 312 -3.34 3.34 -9.13
C ASN A 312 -4.46 2.97 -10.12
N ALA A 313 -4.70 3.75 -11.18
CA ALA A 313 -5.80 3.50 -12.14
C ALA A 313 -5.33 2.98 -13.51
N GLY A 314 -4.08 2.48 -13.62
CA GLY A 314 -3.43 2.21 -14.91
C GLY A 314 -3.01 0.77 -15.19
N GLY A 315 -3.54 -0.21 -14.47
CA GLY A 315 -3.16 -1.62 -14.62
C GLY A 315 -4.26 -2.49 -15.24
N LYS A 316 -4.42 -2.45 -16.57
CA LYS A 316 -4.55 -3.62 -17.46
C LYS A 316 -4.75 -3.19 -18.93
N MET A 317 -4.32 -4.10 -19.82
CA MET A 317 -4.55 -4.12 -21.28
C MET A 317 -5.96 -3.69 -21.66
#